data_AF-A0A932FLF4-F1
#
_entry.id   AF-A0A932FLF4-F1
#
_cell.length_a   1.000
_cell.length_b   1.000
_cell.length_c   1.000
_cell.angle_alpha   90.00
_cell.angle_beta   90.00
_cell.angle_gamma   90.00
#
_symmetry.space_group_name_H-M   'P 1'
#
loop_
_entity.id
_entity.type
_entity.pdbx_description
1 polymer ?
#
loop_
_entity_poly.entity_id
_entity_poly.type
_entity_poly.pdbx_seq_one_letter_code
_entity_poly.pdbx_strand_id
1 'polypeptide(L)' 'MHPLRHPRNVLIIGAAFVSLAALFALGAVPLGYKIEWAGVTMLAALGIAMALMAYVLIAGSSRD' A
#
# COMPACT_ATOMS: atom_id res chain seq x y z
N MET A 1 -25.66 0.05 8.11
CA MET A 1 -24.20 0.18 7.92
C MET A 1 -23.61 -1.19 8.21
N HIS A 2 -23.27 -1.97 7.18
CA HIS A 2 -22.85 -3.37 7.34
C HIS A 2 -21.36 -3.43 7.74
N PRO A 3 -21.03 -3.87 8.97
CA PRO A 3 -19.65 -3.99 9.41
C PRO A 3 -19.00 -5.22 8.75
N LEU A 4 -17.69 -5.17 8.53
CA LEU A 4 -16.82 -6.35 8.28
C LEU A 4 -16.78 -6.95 6.85
N ARG A 5 -16.87 -6.13 5.80
CA ARG A 5 -16.33 -6.51 4.46
C ARG A 5 -14.80 -6.42 4.43
N HIS A 6 -14.21 -7.38 5.11
CA HIS A 6 -13.02 -8.16 4.79
C HIS A 6 -11.65 -7.44 4.73
N PRO A 7 -10.62 -7.95 5.45
CA PRO A 7 -9.23 -7.47 5.37
C PRO A 7 -8.63 -7.43 3.95
N ARG A 8 -9.34 -8.03 2.97
CA ARG A 8 -9.10 -7.89 1.53
C ARG A 8 -9.03 -6.42 1.05
N ASN A 9 -9.88 -5.53 1.57
CA ASN A 9 -9.85 -4.12 1.14
C ASN A 9 -8.54 -3.44 1.57
N VAL A 10 -8.03 -3.78 2.75
CA VAL A 10 -6.75 -3.26 3.26
C VAL A 10 -5.59 -3.75 2.39
N LEU A 11 -5.60 -5.04 2.01
CA LEU A 11 -4.63 -5.61 1.07
C LEU A 11 -4.64 -4.89 -0.30
N ILE A 12 -5.83 -4.63 -0.84
CA ILE A 12 -5.99 -3.91 -2.12
C ILE A 12 -5.43 -2.49 -2.02
N ILE A 13 -5.74 -1.78 -0.92
CA ILE A 13 -5.25 -0.42 -0.70
C ILE A 13 -3.73 -0.41 -0.51
N GLY A 14 -3.17 -1.32 0.29
CA GLY A 14 -1.72 -1.45 0.46
C GLY A 14 -1.00 -1.72 -0.86
N ALA A 15 -1.51 -2.66 -1.66
CA ALA A 15 -0.98 -2.94 -2.99
C ALA A 15 -1.08 -1.72 -3.93
N ALA A 16 -2.17 -0.95 -3.86
CA ALA A 16 -2.33 0.26 -4.65
C ALA A 16 -1.27 1.31 -4.30
N PHE A 17 -0.96 1.52 -3.01
CA PHE A 17 0.08 2.46 -2.58
C PHE A 17 1.48 2.02 -3.02
N VAL A 18 1.83 0.74 -2.92
CA VAL A 18 3.11 0.23 -3.41
C VAL A 18 3.22 0.39 -4.93
N SER A 19 2.13 0.10 -5.65
CA SER A 19 2.06 0.25 -7.11
C SER A 19 2.21 1.72 -7.53
N LEU A 20 1.56 2.65 -6.83
CA LEU A 20 1.72 4.08 -7.06
C LEU A 20 3.15 4.54 -6.80
N ALA A 21 3.82 4.04 -5.75
CA ALA A 21 5.21 4.37 -5.46
C ALA A 21 6.13 3.99 -6.64
N ALA A 22 5.93 2.79 -7.19
CA ALA A 22 6.66 2.31 -8.35
C ALA A 22 6.36 3.15 -9.60
N LEU A 23 5.09 3.44 -9.88
CA LEU A 23 4.69 4.27 -11.03
C LEU A 23 5.24 5.69 -10.93
N PHE A 24 5.24 6.28 -9.73
CA PHE A 24 5.76 7.63 -9.50
C PHE A 24 7.28 7.69 -9.72
N ALA A 25 8.03 6.70 -9.22
CA ALA A 25 9.47 6.61 -9.45
C ALA A 25 9.83 6.30 -10.92
N LEU A 26 9.16 5.33 -11.53
CA LEU A 26 9.42 4.89 -12.91
C LEU A 26 8.95 5.91 -13.95
N GLY A 27 7.87 6.64 -13.67
CA GLY A 27 7.34 7.68 -14.56
C GLY A 27 8.18 8.96 -14.59
N ALA A 28 8.91 9.26 -13.52
CA ALA A 28 9.82 10.41 -13.49
C ALA A 28 11.00 10.26 -14.46
N VAL A 29 11.50 9.04 -14.69
CA VAL A 29 12.64 8.74 -15.58
C VAL A 29 12.39 9.13 -17.04
N PRO A 30 11.33 8.65 -17.73
CA PRO A 30 11.09 9.01 -19.13
C PRO A 30 10.62 10.45 -19.33
N LEU A 31 10.08 11.09 -18.29
CA LEU A 31 9.61 12.48 -18.34
C LEU A 31 10.70 13.52 -18.01
N GLY A 32 11.92 13.07 -17.65
CA GLY A 32 13.03 13.95 -17.30
C GLY A 32 12.87 14.69 -15.97
N TYR A 33 11.91 14.28 -15.13
CA TYR A 33 11.70 14.86 -13.81
C TYR A 33 12.68 14.25 -12.80
N LYS A 34 13.09 15.06 -11.82
CA LYS A 34 13.87 14.56 -10.68
C LYS A 34 12.96 13.69 -9.81
N ILE A 35 13.42 12.48 -9.50
CA ILE A 35 12.70 11.58 -8.60
C ILE A 35 12.72 12.18 -7.19
N GLU A 36 11.53 12.49 -6.66
CA GLU A 36 11.36 12.92 -5.28
C GLU A 36 11.32 11.70 -4.36
N TRP A 37 12.51 11.26 -3.93
CA TRP A 37 12.67 10.06 -3.11
C TRP A 37 11.95 10.13 -1.76
N ALA A 38 11.72 11.34 -1.22
CA ALA A 38 10.93 11.52 -0.01
C ALA A 38 9.47 11.08 -0.21
N GLY A 39 8.86 11.47 -1.33
CA GLY A 39 7.51 11.03 -1.69
C GLY A 39 7.43 9.53 -1.97
N VAL A 40 8.38 9.00 -2.74
CA VAL A 40 8.45 7.55 -3.06
C VAL A 40 8.56 6.71 -1.78
N THR A 41 9.47 7.07 -0.88
CA THR A 41 9.71 6.31 0.36
C THR A 41 8.52 6.39 1.30
N MET A 42 7.85 7.54 1.42
CA MET A 42 6.61 7.68 2.20
C MET A 42 5.49 6.80 1.62
N LEU A 43 5.26 6.84 0.31
CA LEU A 43 4.23 6.01 -0.35
C LEU A 43 4.49 4.51 -0.17
N ALA A 44 5.75 4.10 -0.35
CA ALA A 44 6.15 2.71 -0.15
C ALA A 44 5.95 2.28 1.31
N ALA A 45 6.39 3.10 2.27
CA ALA A 45 6.23 2.82 3.70
C ALA A 45 4.76 2.69 4.11
N LEU A 46 3.90 3.58 3.60
CA LEU A 46 2.45 3.53 3.84
C LEU A 46 1.83 2.25 3.25
N GLY A 47 2.19 1.89 2.02
CA GLY A 47 1.71 0.66 1.38
C GLY A 47 2.12 -0.60 2.15
N ILE A 48 3.37 -0.64 2.63
CA ILE A 48 3.88 -1.72 3.48
C ILE A 48 3.13 -1.77 4.82
N ALA A 49 2.93 -0.62 5.48
CA ALA A 49 2.22 -0.56 6.74
C ALA A 49 0.76 -1.08 6.62
N MET A 50 0.09 -0.73 5.53
CA MET A 50 -1.25 -1.24 5.22
C MET A 50 -1.25 -2.76 4.98
N ALA A 51 -0.26 -3.28 4.24
CA ALA A 51 -0.12 -4.72 4.03
C ALA A 51 0.15 -5.48 5.35
N LEU A 52 0.98 -4.91 6.23
CA LEU A 52 1.22 -5.44 7.58
C LEU A 52 -0.06 -5.44 8.41
N MET A 53 -0.85 -4.36 8.37
CA MET A 53 -2.14 -4.30 9.06
C MET A 53 -3.08 -5.39 8.54
N ALA A 54 -3.14 -5.60 7.22
CA ALA A 54 -3.95 -6.68 6.65
C ALA A 54 -3.49 -8.07 7.13
N TYR A 55 -2.18 -8.32 7.20
CA TYR A 55 -1.63 -9.55 7.76
C TYR A 55 -2.04 -9.74 9.22
N VAL A 56 -1.91 -8.70 10.05
CA VAL A 56 -2.31 -8.74 11.47
C VAL A 56 -3.80 -9.03 11.61
N LEU A 57 -4.66 -8.39 10.81
CA LEU A 57 -6.10 -8.63 10.83
C LEU A 57 -6.47 -10.06 10.41
N ILE A 58 -5.72 -10.66 9.47
CA ILE A 58 -5.92 -12.05 9.05
C ILE A 58 -5.41 -13.02 10.12
N ALA A 59 -4.24 -12.76 10.70
CA ALA A 59 -3.62 -13.62 11.71
C ALA A 59 -4.36 -13.59 13.06
N GLY A 60 -4.89 -12.44 13.45
CA GLY A 60 -5.68 -12.26 14.67
C GLY A 60 -7.17 -12.63 14.52
N SER A 61 -7.63 -12.87 13.30
CA SER A 61 -8.97 -13.41 13.02
C SER A 61 -9.01 -14.89 13.43
N SER A 62 -9.20 -15.18 14.72
CA SER A 62 -9.51 -16.53 15.21
C SER A 62 -10.74 -17.03 14.46
N ARG A 63 -10.58 -18.10 13.67
CA ARG A 63 -11.71 -18.89 13.18
C ARG A 63 -12.17 -19.77 14.33
N ASP A 64 -12.83 -19.16 15.31
CA ASP A 64 -13.71 -19.83 16.26
C ASP A 64 -15.16 -19.44 15.94
#